data_AF-A0AAV2M9M0-F1
#
_entry.id   AF-A0AAV2M9M0-F1
#
_cell.length_a   1.000
_cell.length_b   1.000
_cell.length_c   1.000
_cell.angle_alpha   90.00
_cell.angle_beta   90.00
_cell.angle_gamma   90.00
#
_symmetry.space_group_name_H-M   'P 1'
#
loop_
_entity.id
_entity.type
_entity.pdbx_description
1 polymer ?
#
loop_
_entity_poly.entity_id
_entity_poly.type
_entity_poly.pdbx_seq_one_letter_code
_entity_poly.pdbx_strand_id
1 'polypeptide(L)'
;MCIPSLPLFLSPHFDLRSIPSLPLFLSPHFDLRSHVQSLGHGVSGCIDLRLSSRRCAGFLTKRGGKVKTWKKRWFLFDMDHRRLAYYTDCDERKLKGVIYFQAIEEVYYDHLRTAASSPRPALTFCVKTYDRLFFLVASNPVSMRIWMDVIVTATDEHSRY
;
A
#
# COMPACT_ATOMS: atom_id res chain seq x y z
N MET A 1 -7.07 51.79 8.87
CA MET A 1 -8.19 50.88 8.57
C MET A 1 -7.99 50.37 7.15
N CYS A 2 -7.40 49.18 7.01
CA CYS A 2 -7.22 48.53 5.71
C CYS A 2 -8.20 47.35 5.67
N ILE A 3 -9.11 47.40 4.70
CA ILE A 3 -10.04 46.32 4.37
C ILE A 3 -9.22 45.28 3.58
N PRO A 4 -9.18 44.00 3.96
CA PRO A 4 -8.55 42.98 3.12
C PRO A 4 -9.49 42.66 1.96
N SER A 5 -8.96 42.80 0.75
CA SER A 5 -9.60 42.44 -0.52
C SER A 5 -9.94 40.95 -0.57
N LEU A 6 -11.18 40.63 -0.93
CA LEU A 6 -11.62 39.28 -1.27
C LEU A 6 -10.81 38.74 -2.46
N PRO A 7 -10.56 37.42 -2.53
CA PRO A 7 -9.95 36.80 -3.70
C PRO A 7 -10.89 36.92 -4.91
N LEU A 8 -10.37 37.50 -5.98
CA LEU A 8 -10.97 37.50 -7.31
C LEU A 8 -10.98 36.07 -7.87
N PHE A 9 -12.06 35.33 -7.67
CA PHE A 9 -12.36 34.14 -8.47
C PHE A 9 -13.82 34.12 -8.88
N LEU A 10 -14.10 34.81 -9.98
CA LEU A 10 -15.26 34.56 -10.85
C LEU A 10 -14.80 34.77 -12.28
N SER A 11 -14.12 33.77 -12.82
CA SER A 11 -13.87 33.65 -14.25
C SER A 11 -14.91 32.67 -14.82
N PRO A 12 -15.75 33.05 -15.78
CA PRO A 12 -16.89 32.24 -16.24
C PRO A 12 -16.49 31.02 -17.12
N HIS A 13 -15.20 30.69 -17.16
CA HIS A 13 -14.66 29.50 -17.81
C HIS A 13 -13.89 28.60 -16.84
N PHE A 14 -14.32 28.53 -15.58
CA PHE A 14 -13.89 27.43 -14.71
C PHE A 14 -14.55 26.13 -15.21
N ASP A 15 -13.88 25.45 -16.13
CA ASP A 15 -14.30 24.15 -16.62
C ASP A 15 -14.21 23.16 -15.45
N LEU A 16 -15.36 22.69 -14.95
CA LEU A 16 -15.47 21.67 -13.90
C LEU A 16 -14.73 20.37 -14.25
N ARG A 17 -14.39 20.17 -15.54
CA ARG A 17 -13.56 19.05 -16.01
C ARG A 17 -12.06 19.21 -15.74
N SER A 18 -11.62 20.40 -15.32
CA SER A 18 -10.23 20.70 -14.98
C SER A 18 -9.89 20.41 -13.52
N ILE A 19 -10.86 19.98 -12.70
CA ILE A 19 -10.59 19.47 -11.37
C ILE A 19 -9.93 18.10 -11.58
N PRO A 20 -8.67 17.87 -11.10
CA PRO A 20 -8.10 16.53 -11.12
C PRO A 20 -9.10 15.62 -10.41
N SER A 21 -9.67 14.67 -11.15
CA SER A 21 -10.55 13.67 -10.57
C SER A 21 -9.83 13.09 -9.37
N LEU A 22 -10.46 13.12 -8.19
CA LEU A 22 -9.90 12.51 -6.99
C LEU A 22 -9.34 11.12 -7.37
N PRO A 23 -8.13 10.77 -6.91
CA PRO A 23 -7.55 9.45 -7.12
C PRO A 23 -8.60 8.37 -6.94
N LEU A 24 -8.65 7.39 -7.83
CA LEU A 24 -9.72 6.38 -7.79
C LEU A 24 -9.81 5.75 -6.40
N PHE A 25 -8.69 5.48 -5.73
CA PHE A 25 -8.67 4.93 -4.37
C PHE A 25 -9.16 5.89 -3.26
N LEU A 26 -9.12 7.20 -3.48
CA LEU A 26 -9.70 8.22 -2.58
C LEU A 26 -11.19 8.41 -2.83
N SER A 27 -11.72 7.88 -3.93
CA SER A 27 -13.17 7.88 -4.16
C SER A 27 -13.87 7.12 -3.03
N PRO A 28 -14.92 7.69 -2.43
CA PRO A 28 -15.77 7.00 -1.46
C PRO A 28 -16.37 5.70 -2.02
N HIS A 29 -16.47 5.59 -3.36
CA HIS A 29 -17.02 4.45 -4.06
C HIS A 29 -15.99 3.39 -4.44
N PHE A 30 -14.70 3.63 -4.14
CA PHE A 30 -13.67 2.65 -4.44
C PHE A 30 -13.77 1.45 -3.52
N ASP A 31 -13.84 0.28 -4.13
CA ASP A 31 -13.86 -1.00 -3.46
C ASP A 31 -12.58 -1.78 -3.81
N LEU A 32 -11.66 -1.85 -2.85
CA LEU A 32 -10.37 -2.53 -2.99
C LEU A 32 -10.54 -3.99 -3.40
N ARG A 33 -11.54 -4.68 -2.86
CA ARG A 33 -11.77 -6.09 -3.15
C ARG A 33 -12.14 -6.29 -4.62
N SER A 34 -13.07 -5.48 -5.12
CA SER A 34 -13.53 -5.49 -6.51
C SER A 34 -12.41 -5.08 -7.46
N HIS A 35 -11.61 -4.09 -7.07
CA HIS A 35 -10.41 -3.70 -7.83
C HIS A 35 -9.43 -4.87 -7.96
N VAL A 36 -9.06 -5.53 -6.86
CA VAL A 36 -8.17 -6.70 -6.87
C VAL A 36 -8.76 -7.85 -7.70
N GLN A 37 -10.08 -8.07 -7.66
CA GLN A 37 -10.74 -9.05 -8.54
C GLN A 37 -10.65 -8.66 -10.01
N SER A 38 -10.82 -7.37 -10.34
CA SER A 38 -10.71 -6.87 -11.72
C SER A 38 -9.30 -7.02 -12.31
N LEU A 39 -8.27 -7.07 -11.47
CA LEU A 39 -6.89 -7.40 -11.85
C LEU A 39 -6.68 -8.91 -12.11
N GLY A 40 -7.73 -9.73 -11.98
CA GLY A 40 -7.70 -11.17 -12.25
C GLY A 40 -7.32 -12.05 -11.05
N HIS A 41 -7.25 -11.49 -9.83
CA HIS A 41 -6.93 -12.29 -8.65
C HIS A 41 -8.14 -13.09 -8.15
N GLY A 42 -7.94 -14.38 -7.90
CA GLY A 42 -8.92 -15.26 -7.26
C GLY A 42 -9.08 -14.98 -5.76
N VAL A 43 -9.62 -13.81 -5.39
CA VAL A 43 -9.73 -13.36 -3.99
C VAL A 43 -10.48 -14.36 -3.10
N SER A 44 -11.54 -15.00 -3.61
CA SER A 44 -12.32 -15.99 -2.85
C SER A 44 -11.52 -17.24 -2.47
N GLY A 45 -10.47 -17.59 -3.22
CA GLY A 45 -9.58 -18.71 -2.92
C GLY A 45 -8.40 -18.32 -2.04
N CYS A 46 -8.18 -17.03 -1.77
CA CYS A 46 -7.05 -16.55 -0.99
C CYS A 46 -7.42 -16.44 0.50
N ILE A 47 -7.43 -17.58 1.19
CA ILE A 47 -7.80 -17.65 2.62
C ILE A 47 -6.75 -17.02 3.56
N ASP A 48 -5.53 -16.81 3.08
CA ASP A 48 -4.43 -16.22 3.85
C ASP A 48 -4.59 -14.71 4.07
N LEU A 49 -5.49 -14.06 3.32
CA LEU A 49 -5.70 -12.62 3.34
C LEU A 49 -7.15 -12.28 3.74
N ARG A 50 -7.29 -11.32 4.65
CA ARG A 50 -8.56 -10.67 4.99
C ARG A 50 -8.74 -9.44 4.11
N LEU A 51 -9.48 -9.60 3.02
CA LEU A 51 -9.79 -8.53 2.05
C LEU A 51 -11.19 -7.96 2.27
N SER A 52 -11.27 -6.64 2.39
CA SER A 52 -12.51 -5.84 2.47
C SER A 52 -12.48 -4.71 1.44
N SER A 53 -13.52 -3.89 1.40
CA SER A 53 -13.61 -2.72 0.51
C SER A 53 -12.50 -1.68 0.72
N ARG A 54 -11.95 -1.58 1.94
CA ARG A 54 -11.00 -0.52 2.32
C ARG A 54 -9.71 -1.03 2.96
N ARG A 55 -9.59 -2.34 3.18
CA ARG A 55 -8.46 -2.95 3.90
C ARG A 55 -8.05 -4.29 3.32
N CYS A 56 -6.76 -4.56 3.35
CA CYS A 56 -6.15 -5.86 3.09
C CYS A 56 -5.24 -6.21 4.27
N ALA A 57 -5.47 -7.36 4.91
CA ALA A 57 -4.68 -7.78 6.06
C ALA A 57 -4.24 -9.23 5.96
N GLY A 58 -3.06 -9.56 6.49
CA GLY A 58 -2.47 -10.88 6.32
C GLY A 58 -1.07 -10.98 6.90
N PHE A 59 -0.56 -12.20 7.08
CA PHE A 59 0.81 -12.37 7.55
C PHE A 59 1.82 -12.21 6.41
N LEU A 60 2.86 -11.41 6.67
CA LEU A 60 4.08 -11.36 5.88
C LEU A 60 5.28 -11.63 6.79
N THR A 61 6.32 -12.26 6.25
CA THR A 61 7.61 -12.35 6.92
C THR A 61 8.49 -11.21 6.45
N LYS A 62 8.93 -10.35 7.36
CA LYS A 62 9.72 -9.16 7.03
C LYS A 62 11.15 -9.24 7.53
N ARG A 63 12.08 -8.63 6.79
CA ARG A 63 13.46 -8.43 7.26
C ARG A 63 13.54 -7.26 8.25
N GLY A 64 14.29 -7.43 9.32
CA GLY A 64 14.61 -6.34 10.25
C GLY A 64 15.51 -5.27 9.60
N GLY A 65 15.44 -4.04 10.14
CA GLY A 65 16.17 -2.89 9.59
C GLY A 65 17.65 -2.93 9.97
N LYS A 66 17.95 -2.77 11.27
CA LYS A 66 19.30 -2.84 11.82
C LYS A 66 19.82 -4.28 11.87
N VAL A 67 19.08 -5.16 12.56
CA VAL A 67 19.37 -6.59 12.62
C VAL A 67 18.56 -7.28 11.54
N LYS A 68 19.22 -7.92 10.57
CA LYS A 68 18.60 -8.50 9.37
C LYS A 68 17.86 -9.83 9.61
N THR A 69 17.33 -10.05 10.82
CA THR A 69 16.49 -11.21 11.15
C THR A 69 15.14 -11.13 10.44
N TRP A 70 14.60 -12.28 10.05
CA TRP A 70 13.25 -12.40 9.48
C TRP A 70 12.22 -12.64 10.57
N LYS A 71 11.11 -11.89 10.54
CA LYS A 71 10.03 -12.02 11.53
C LYS A 71 8.67 -12.01 10.85
N LYS A 72 7.83 -13.00 11.16
CA LYS A 72 6.41 -13.04 10.76
C LYS A 72 5.65 -11.94 11.52
N ARG A 73 4.92 -11.10 10.79
CA ARG A 73 4.12 -9.99 11.34
C ARG A 73 2.80 -9.90 10.60
N TRP A 74 1.77 -9.49 11.31
CA TRP A 74 0.47 -9.20 10.71
C TRP A 74 0.54 -7.84 10.05
N PHE A 75 0.42 -7.78 8.73
CA PHE A 75 0.37 -6.52 7.99
C PHE A 75 -1.08 -6.14 7.74
N LEU A 76 -1.34 -4.85 7.77
CA LEU A 76 -2.63 -4.22 7.52
C LEU A 76 -2.40 -3.05 6.57
N PHE A 77 -2.82 -3.23 5.33
CA PHE A 77 -3.06 -2.14 4.39
C PHE A 77 -4.40 -1.50 4.73
N ASP A 78 -4.39 -0.21 5.01
CA ASP A 78 -5.54 0.55 5.48
C ASP A 78 -5.68 1.84 4.67
N MET A 79 -6.70 1.87 3.82
CA MET A 79 -6.98 3.01 2.96
C MET A 79 -7.47 4.23 3.75
N ASP A 80 -8.25 4.01 4.80
CA ASP A 80 -8.85 5.09 5.60
C ASP A 80 -7.76 5.87 6.33
N HIS A 81 -6.76 5.16 6.84
CA HIS A 81 -5.60 5.76 7.52
C HIS A 81 -4.39 6.00 6.59
N ARG A 82 -4.54 5.71 5.29
CA ARG A 82 -3.52 5.89 4.25
C ARG A 82 -2.14 5.29 4.60
N ARG A 83 -2.14 4.05 5.11
CA ARG A 83 -0.93 3.41 5.62
C ARG A 83 -0.92 1.90 5.47
N LEU A 84 0.29 1.35 5.38
CA LEU A 84 0.61 -0.04 5.60
C LEU A 84 1.21 -0.18 7.01
N ALA A 85 0.42 -0.64 7.96
CA ALA A 85 0.85 -0.91 9.33
C ALA A 85 1.23 -2.39 9.50
N TYR A 86 2.06 -2.69 10.50
CA TYR A 86 2.30 -4.08 10.90
C TYR A 86 2.38 -4.26 12.40
N TYR A 87 1.80 -5.37 12.87
CA TYR A 87 1.58 -5.74 14.26
C TYR A 87 2.28 -7.06 14.57
N THR A 88 2.29 -7.42 15.85
CA THR A 88 2.83 -8.72 16.28
C THR A 88 2.03 -9.87 15.67
N ASP A 89 0.71 -9.77 15.72
CA ASP A 89 -0.25 -10.78 15.29
C ASP A 89 -1.58 -10.13 14.86
N CYS A 90 -2.58 -10.97 14.55
CA CYS A 90 -3.86 -10.57 13.95
C CYS A 90 -4.85 -9.90 14.91
N ASP A 91 -4.52 -9.79 16.21
CA ASP A 91 -5.32 -9.03 17.17
C ASP A 91 -5.18 -7.51 17.00
N GLU A 92 -4.20 -7.07 16.21
CA GLU A 92 -3.90 -5.66 15.90
C GLU A 92 -3.63 -4.78 17.14
N ARG A 93 -3.26 -5.38 18.29
CA ARG A 93 -3.01 -4.65 19.55
C ARG A 93 -1.61 -4.06 19.63
N LYS A 94 -0.59 -4.82 19.23
CA LYS A 94 0.82 -4.42 19.40
C LYS A 94 1.44 -3.95 18.10
N LEU A 95 1.27 -2.67 17.80
CA LEU A 95 1.87 -2.00 16.63
C LEU A 95 3.40 -2.08 16.67
N LYS A 96 4.00 -2.47 15.54
CA LYS A 96 5.46 -2.61 15.38
C LYS A 96 6.06 -1.63 14.39
N GLY A 97 5.25 -1.08 13.48
CA GLY A 97 5.66 0.02 12.61
C GLY A 97 4.60 0.36 11.59
N VAL A 98 4.80 1.49 10.93
CA VAL A 98 3.91 2.07 9.92
C VAL A 98 4.75 2.48 8.72
N ILE A 99 4.21 2.26 7.53
CA ILE A 99 4.71 2.75 6.26
C ILE A 99 3.57 3.57 5.66
N TYR A 100 3.71 4.89 5.61
CA TYR A 100 2.69 5.74 5.00
C TYR A 100 2.74 5.59 3.48
N PHE A 101 1.60 5.66 2.81
CA PHE A 101 1.56 5.49 1.35
C PHE A 101 2.41 6.53 0.62
N GLN A 102 2.38 7.78 1.09
CA GLN A 102 3.21 8.87 0.57
C GLN A 102 4.73 8.62 0.69
N ALA A 103 5.15 7.67 1.54
CA ALA A 103 6.56 7.35 1.73
C ALA A 103 7.08 6.33 0.73
N ILE A 104 6.18 5.61 0.05
CA ILE A 104 6.54 4.50 -0.83
C ILE A 104 6.85 5.06 -2.21
N GLU A 105 8.09 4.85 -2.64
CA GLU A 105 8.56 5.25 -3.96
C GLU A 105 8.31 4.16 -5.00
N GLU A 106 8.46 2.89 -4.59
CA GLU A 106 8.44 1.77 -5.52
C GLU A 106 8.08 0.45 -4.83
N VAL A 107 7.40 -0.43 -5.56
CA VAL A 107 7.12 -1.81 -5.15
C VAL A 107 7.55 -2.74 -6.29
N TYR A 108 8.44 -3.68 -6.00
CA TYR A 108 9.04 -4.52 -7.04
C TYR A 108 9.44 -5.91 -6.52
N TYR A 109 9.59 -6.88 -7.42
CA TYR A 109 10.11 -8.21 -7.09
C TYR A 109 11.61 -8.13 -6.76
N ASP A 110 12.12 -8.93 -5.81
CA ASP A 110 13.56 -8.98 -5.54
C ASP A 110 14.32 -9.83 -6.59
N HIS A 111 14.31 -9.37 -7.85
CA HIS A 111 14.93 -10.07 -8.99
C HIS A 111 16.42 -10.34 -8.79
N LEU A 112 17.12 -9.42 -8.11
CA LEU A 112 18.56 -9.51 -7.86
C LEU A 112 18.90 -10.39 -6.65
N ARG A 113 17.90 -10.97 -5.96
CA ARG A 113 18.05 -11.75 -4.73
C ARG A 113 18.88 -11.01 -3.67
N THR A 114 18.67 -9.70 -3.58
CA THR A 114 19.37 -8.80 -2.66
C THR A 114 19.07 -9.16 -1.20
N ALA A 115 17.93 -9.82 -0.96
CA ALA A 115 17.66 -10.56 0.27
C ALA A 115 18.28 -11.97 0.21
N ALA A 116 19.61 -12.06 0.12
CA ALA A 116 20.32 -13.35 0.01
C ALA A 116 19.97 -14.35 1.13
N SER A 117 19.60 -13.87 2.32
CA SER A 117 19.16 -14.69 3.45
C SER A 117 17.64 -14.90 3.53
N SER A 118 16.88 -14.56 2.48
CA SER A 118 15.43 -14.75 2.46
C SER A 118 15.06 -16.22 2.64
N PRO A 119 14.10 -16.55 3.52
CA PRO A 119 13.65 -17.92 3.67
C PRO A 119 12.98 -18.46 2.41
N ARG A 120 12.41 -17.58 1.56
CA ARG A 120 11.74 -17.96 0.30
C ARG A 120 11.97 -16.88 -0.78
N PRO A 121 13.12 -16.90 -1.46
CA PRO A 121 13.50 -15.86 -2.43
C PRO A 121 12.47 -15.64 -3.55
N ALA A 122 11.87 -16.72 -4.09
CA ALA A 122 10.86 -16.64 -5.14
C ALA A 122 9.54 -15.96 -4.70
N LEU A 123 9.32 -15.80 -3.38
CA LEU A 123 8.15 -15.17 -2.79
C LEU A 123 8.51 -13.85 -2.08
N THR A 124 9.68 -13.28 -2.40
CA THR A 124 10.19 -12.05 -1.80
C THR A 124 9.94 -10.85 -2.71
N PHE A 125 9.35 -9.80 -2.16
CA PHE A 125 9.18 -8.51 -2.81
C PHE A 125 9.69 -7.38 -1.92
N CYS A 126 9.89 -6.24 -2.56
CA CYS A 126 10.47 -5.04 -1.99
C CYS A 126 9.42 -3.93 -1.96
N VAL A 127 9.37 -3.21 -0.84
CA VAL A 127 8.70 -1.91 -0.74
C VAL A 127 9.77 -0.90 -0.40
N LYS A 128 10.10 -0.03 -1.35
CA LYS A 128 11.11 1.01 -1.20
C LYS A 128 10.45 2.29 -0.70
N THR A 129 10.96 2.81 0.41
CA THR A 129 10.64 4.16 0.91
C THR A 129 11.87 5.06 0.80
N TYR A 130 11.66 6.36 0.98
CA TYR A 130 12.73 7.38 0.95
C TYR A 130 13.91 7.07 1.88
N ASP A 131 13.68 6.44 3.03
CA ASP A 131 14.70 6.16 4.06
C ASP A 131 15.00 4.67 4.24
N ARG A 132 14.21 3.78 3.63
CA ARG A 132 14.26 2.36 3.97
C ARG A 132 13.73 1.43 2.88
N LEU A 133 14.52 0.38 2.62
CA LEU A 133 14.07 -0.75 1.83
C LEU A 133 13.50 -1.87 2.71
N PHE A 134 12.23 -2.18 2.53
CA PHE A 134 11.55 -3.29 3.20
C PHE A 134 11.55 -4.52 2.31
N PHE A 135 12.09 -5.62 2.83
CA PHE A 135 12.01 -6.94 2.19
C PHE A 135 10.92 -7.75 2.89
N LEU A 136 9.94 -8.20 2.11
CA LEU A 136 8.73 -8.87 2.57
C LEU A 136 8.59 -10.20 1.84
N VAL A 137 8.16 -11.24 2.56
CA VAL A 137 7.96 -12.58 2.03
C VAL A 137 6.51 -12.99 2.25
N ALA A 138 5.80 -13.26 1.16
CA ALA A 138 4.40 -13.67 1.17
C ALA A 138 4.24 -15.18 1.36
N SER A 139 3.08 -15.67 1.81
CA SER A 139 2.84 -17.10 2.06
C SER A 139 2.80 -17.93 0.78
N ASN A 140 2.35 -17.36 -0.33
CA ASN A 140 2.24 -18.03 -1.62
C ASN A 140 2.25 -17.01 -2.79
N PRO A 141 2.40 -17.45 -4.05
CA PRO A 141 2.46 -16.54 -5.21
C PRO A 141 1.21 -15.65 -5.38
N VAL A 142 0.02 -16.16 -5.10
CA VAL A 142 -1.23 -15.41 -5.22
C VAL A 142 -1.25 -14.27 -4.19
N SER A 143 -0.96 -14.58 -2.93
CA SER A 143 -0.90 -13.59 -1.86
C SER A 143 0.17 -12.52 -2.13
N MET A 144 1.30 -12.89 -2.74
CA MET A 144 2.34 -11.94 -3.11
C MET A 144 1.84 -10.93 -4.13
N ARG A 145 1.22 -11.40 -5.22
CA ARG A 145 0.69 -10.52 -6.26
C ARG A 145 -0.40 -9.59 -5.70
N ILE A 146 -1.31 -10.13 -4.89
CA ILE A 146 -2.33 -9.30 -4.22
C ILE A 146 -1.67 -8.23 -3.34
N TRP A 147 -0.69 -8.59 -2.50
CA TRP A 147 0.02 -7.61 -1.67
C TRP A 147 0.71 -6.52 -2.48
N MET A 148 1.38 -6.89 -3.59
CA MET A 148 2.03 -5.92 -4.45
C MET A 148 1.01 -4.98 -5.07
N ASP A 149 -0.07 -5.52 -5.65
CA ASP A 149 -1.08 -4.72 -6.33
C ASP A 149 -1.82 -3.79 -5.37
N VAL A 150 -2.24 -4.24 -4.18
CA VAL A 150 -2.91 -3.35 -3.22
C VAL A 150 -2.00 -2.20 -2.79
N ILE A 151 -0.71 -2.45 -2.62
CA ILE A 151 0.25 -1.39 -2.27
C ILE A 151 0.44 -0.43 -3.44
N VAL A 152 0.59 -0.94 -4.67
CA VAL A 152 0.73 -0.13 -5.90
C VAL A 152 -0.51 0.74 -6.14
N THR A 153 -1.72 0.22 -5.93
CA THR A 153 -2.97 0.98 -6.01
C THR A 153 -2.95 2.24 -5.12
N ALA A 154 -2.24 2.21 -3.98
CA ALA A 154 -2.11 3.36 -3.11
C ALA A 154 -0.97 4.33 -3.49
N THR A 155 -0.03 3.93 -4.36
CA THR A 155 1.18 4.69 -4.70
C THR A 155 1.16 5.30 -6.10
N ASP A 156 0.29 4.84 -7.00
CA ASP A 156 0.18 5.30 -8.41
C ASP A 156 -0.10 6.81 -8.56
N GLU A 157 -0.37 7.53 -7.46
CA GLU A 157 -0.56 8.99 -7.43
C GLU A 157 0.70 9.79 -7.11
N HIS A 158 1.79 9.19 -6.60
CA HIS A 158 3.02 9.95 -6.28
C HIS A 158 3.92 10.19 -7.50
N SER A 159 3.62 9.56 -8.65
CA SER A 159 4.33 9.82 -9.91
C SER A 159 3.69 10.92 -10.78
N ARG A 160 2.63 11.58 -10.31
CA ARG A 160 1.90 12.63 -11.06
C ARG A 160 2.06 14.05 -10.53
N TYR A 161 2.94 14.28 -9.56
CA TYR A 161 3.31 15.61 -9.06
C TYR A 161 4.81 15.76 -8.94
#